data_AF-A0A7U6BCF3-F1
#
_entry.id   AF-A0A7U6BCF3-F1
#
_cell.length_a   1.000
_cell.length_b   1.000
_cell.length_c   1.000
_cell.angle_alpha   90.00
_cell.angle_beta   90.00
_cell.angle_gamma   90.00
#
_symmetry.space_group_name_H-M   'P 1'
#
loop_
_entity.id
_entity.type
_entity.pdbx_description
1 polymer ?
#
loop_
_entity_poly.entity_id
_entity_poly.type
_entity_poly.pdbx_seq_one_letter_code
_entity_poly.pdbx_strand_id
1 'polypeptide(L)'
;MPLHTDDDVNTLKRKLADIDKSQLTEAITELAVSWPAVCDVAEWLVSTPSENMARFTSRLTQMKERDYKYPRRSRTDENILIELRALLREVCSGATSAKEEMEGLLLICQTDEFTFEQDLSEKWDIEYFYTDELAPHLISCATRIDDIQWLISKLQEILTKDSYGIREPVLLLLLQEIQKRTG
;
A
#
# COMPACT_ATOMS: atom_id res chain seq x y z
N MET A 1 13.66 10.58 20.15
CA MET A 1 12.74 11.65 19.69
C MET A 1 12.05 11.14 18.44
N PRO A 2 10.72 11.28 18.32
CA PRO A 2 10.04 11.11 17.04
C PRO A 2 10.64 12.07 16.01
N LEU A 3 10.64 11.69 14.73
CA LEU A 3 10.97 12.61 13.64
C LEU A 3 9.75 13.52 13.43
N HIS A 4 9.94 14.83 13.52
CA HIS A 4 8.83 15.78 13.55
C HIS A 4 8.68 16.57 12.23
N THR A 5 9.69 16.49 11.36
CA THR A 5 9.73 17.22 10.09
C THR A 5 10.37 16.39 8.97
N ASP A 6 10.07 16.73 7.72
CA ASP A 6 10.72 16.13 6.54
C ASP A 6 12.24 16.35 6.53
N ASP A 7 12.71 17.47 7.10
CA ASP A 7 14.14 17.77 7.25
C ASP A 7 14.83 16.83 8.25
N ASP A 8 14.15 16.46 9.34
CA ASP A 8 14.66 15.45 10.27
C ASP A 8 14.80 14.09 9.59
N VAL A 9 13.78 13.69 8.81
CA VAL A 9 13.77 12.43 8.05
C VAL A 9 14.91 12.42 7.03
N ASN A 10 15.07 13.49 6.25
CA ASN A 10 16.11 13.59 5.22
C ASN A 10 17.53 13.64 5.83
N THR A 11 17.67 14.24 7.00
CA THR A 11 18.93 14.24 7.76
C THR A 11 19.26 12.84 8.27
N LEU A 12 18.27 12.12 8.81
CA LEU A 12 18.46 10.74 9.24
C LEU A 12 18.82 9.84 8.05
N LYS A 13 18.11 9.94 6.91
CA LYS A 13 18.41 9.17 5.70
C LYS A 13 19.86 9.34 5.25
N ARG A 14 20.36 10.58 5.21
CA ARG A 14 21.77 10.85 4.88
C ARG A 14 22.72 10.18 5.86
N LYS A 15 22.48 10.34 7.17
CA LYS A 15 23.33 9.73 8.20
C LYS A 15 23.31 8.20 8.13
N LEU A 16 22.15 7.58 7.89
CA LEU A 16 22.02 6.13 7.73
C LEU A 16 22.75 5.63 6.49
N ALA A 17 22.82 6.42 5.42
CA ALA A 17 23.56 6.06 4.21
C ALA A 17 25.09 6.00 4.43
N ASP A 18 25.60 6.71 5.44
CA ASP A 18 27.03 6.71 5.81
C ASP A 18 27.41 5.58 6.79
N ILE A 19 26.42 4.83 7.32
CA ILE A 19 26.67 3.72 8.27
C ILE A 19 27.11 2.47 7.51
N ASP A 20 28.02 1.69 8.11
CA ASP A 20 28.43 0.41 7.54
C ASP A 20 27.26 -0.58 7.49
N LYS A 21 27.18 -1.34 6.38
CA LYS A 21 26.07 -2.28 6.16
C LYS A 21 25.94 -3.31 7.28
N SER A 22 27.05 -3.79 7.84
CA SER A 22 27.01 -4.79 8.92
C SER A 22 26.37 -4.23 10.18
N GLN A 23 26.69 -2.98 10.54
CA GLN A 23 26.10 -2.29 11.68
C GLN A 23 24.61 -2.05 11.47
N LEU A 24 24.20 -1.68 10.26
CA LEU A 24 22.79 -1.50 9.93
C LEU A 24 22.02 -2.83 9.98
N THR A 25 22.60 -3.92 9.47
CA THR A 25 21.99 -5.25 9.53
C THR A 25 21.81 -5.72 10.97
N GLU A 26 22.81 -5.56 11.83
CA GLU A 26 22.73 -5.95 13.24
C GLU A 26 21.65 -5.14 13.98
N ALA A 27 21.64 -3.82 13.81
CA ALA A 27 20.64 -2.95 14.42
C ALA A 27 19.20 -3.26 13.94
N ILE A 28 19.00 -3.47 12.64
CA ILE A 28 17.67 -3.84 12.11
C ILE A 28 17.23 -5.21 12.65
N THR A 29 18.17 -6.16 12.76
CA THR A 29 17.87 -7.50 13.30
C THR A 29 17.46 -7.42 14.77
N GLU A 30 18.20 -6.67 15.59
CA GLU A 30 17.86 -6.45 17.00
C GLU A 30 16.49 -5.78 17.17
N LEU A 31 16.20 -4.77 16.33
CA LEU A 31 14.90 -4.11 16.31
C LEU A 31 13.79 -5.06 15.87
N ALA A 32 14.00 -5.88 14.84
CA ALA A 32 13.02 -6.85 14.36
C ALA A 32 12.64 -7.90 15.42
N VAL A 33 13.60 -8.31 16.26
CA VAL A 33 13.33 -9.22 17.39
C VAL A 33 12.37 -8.60 18.41
N SER A 34 12.43 -7.28 18.60
CA SER A 34 11.67 -6.57 19.64
C SER A 34 10.38 -5.92 19.13
N TRP A 35 10.30 -5.65 17.82
CA TRP A 35 9.22 -4.87 17.22
C TRP A 35 8.65 -5.59 15.98
N PRO A 36 7.44 -6.19 16.09
CA PRO A 36 6.83 -6.93 14.98
C PRO A 36 6.70 -6.13 13.67
N ALA A 37 6.43 -4.83 13.75
CA ALA A 37 6.38 -3.96 12.56
C ALA A 37 7.73 -3.83 11.84
N VAL A 38 8.84 -3.86 12.58
CA VAL A 38 10.19 -3.85 11.99
C VAL A 38 10.50 -5.20 11.37
N CYS A 39 10.08 -6.30 12.01
CA CYS A 39 10.20 -7.64 11.44
C CYS A 39 9.46 -7.75 10.10
N ASP A 40 8.22 -7.28 10.02
CA ASP A 40 7.43 -7.30 8.79
C ASP A 40 8.10 -6.53 7.64
N VAL A 41 8.62 -5.33 7.92
CA VAL A 41 9.36 -4.53 6.94
C VAL A 41 10.67 -5.21 6.53
N ALA A 42 11.40 -5.81 7.47
CA ALA A 42 12.64 -6.52 7.19
C ALA A 42 12.38 -7.76 6.31
N GLU A 43 11.35 -8.54 6.62
CA GLU A 43 10.92 -9.69 5.81
C GLU A 43 10.56 -9.28 4.38
N TRP A 44 9.78 -8.20 4.23
CA TRP A 44 9.46 -7.63 2.91
C TRP A 44 10.72 -7.28 2.10
N LEU A 45 11.70 -6.62 2.74
CA LEU A 45 12.94 -6.19 2.09
C LEU A 45 13.81 -7.34 1.59
N VAL A 46 13.81 -8.48 2.30
CA VAL A 46 14.64 -9.64 1.96
C VAL A 46 13.90 -10.70 1.13
N SER A 47 12.59 -10.54 0.94
CA SER A 47 11.75 -11.45 0.18
C SER A 47 11.99 -11.33 -1.32
N THR A 48 11.88 -12.45 -2.03
CA THR A 48 11.79 -12.50 -3.49
C THR A 48 10.45 -11.88 -3.97
N PRO A 49 10.37 -11.47 -5.24
CA PRO A 49 9.11 -10.94 -5.78
C PRO A 49 7.92 -11.91 -5.61
N SER A 50 8.13 -13.21 -5.83
CA SER A 50 7.10 -14.23 -5.63
C SER A 50 6.65 -14.36 -4.18
N GLU A 51 7.58 -14.25 -3.23
CA GLU A 51 7.24 -14.26 -1.80
C GLU A 51 6.42 -13.02 -1.43
N ASN A 52 6.79 -11.84 -1.94
CA ASN A 52 6.04 -10.61 -1.72
C ASN A 52 4.61 -10.68 -2.29
N MET A 53 4.40 -11.26 -3.47
CA MET A 53 3.03 -11.48 -4.00
C MET A 53 2.23 -12.51 -3.19
N ALA A 54 2.89 -13.53 -2.63
CA ALA A 54 2.26 -14.48 -1.73
C ALA A 54 1.83 -13.80 -0.42
N ARG A 55 2.68 -12.95 0.15
CA ARG A 55 2.36 -12.12 1.33
C ARG A 55 1.19 -11.19 1.04
N PHE A 56 1.22 -10.46 -0.08
CA PHE A 56 0.14 -9.59 -0.54
C PHE A 56 -1.21 -10.34 -0.56
N THR A 57 -1.23 -11.51 -1.20
CA THR A 57 -2.45 -12.32 -1.34
C THR A 57 -2.96 -12.84 0.01
N SER A 58 -2.05 -13.29 0.87
CA SER A 58 -2.38 -13.78 2.21
C SER A 58 -2.95 -12.65 3.08
N ARG A 59 -2.29 -11.49 3.08
CA ARG A 59 -2.68 -10.31 3.85
C ARG A 59 -4.03 -9.79 3.40
N LEU A 60 -4.25 -9.64 2.08
CA LEU A 60 -5.53 -9.21 1.53
C LEU A 60 -6.67 -10.15 1.92
N THR A 61 -6.43 -11.46 1.89
CA THR A 61 -7.40 -12.47 2.33
C THR A 61 -7.72 -12.33 3.81
N GLN A 62 -6.70 -12.20 4.67
CA GLN A 62 -6.88 -11.99 6.11
C GLN A 62 -7.67 -10.71 6.41
N MET A 63 -7.42 -9.63 5.67
CA MET A 63 -8.19 -8.40 5.79
C MET A 63 -9.67 -8.60 5.44
N LYS A 64 -9.98 -9.37 4.38
CA LYS A 64 -11.35 -9.67 3.95
C LYS A 64 -12.10 -10.60 4.90
N GLU A 65 -11.43 -11.61 5.44
CA GLU A 65 -12.04 -12.67 6.27
C GLU A 65 -12.41 -12.20 7.70
N ARG A 66 -12.09 -10.95 8.06
CA ARG A 66 -12.41 -10.32 9.35
C ARG A 66 -11.81 -11.01 10.59
N ASP A 67 -10.91 -11.99 10.42
CA ASP A 67 -10.16 -12.61 11.51
C ASP A 67 -8.83 -11.87 11.72
N TYR A 68 -8.94 -10.57 12.02
CA TYR A 68 -7.78 -9.79 12.43
C TYR A 68 -7.28 -10.35 13.76
N LYS A 69 -6.06 -10.87 13.78
CA LYS A 69 -5.33 -11.48 14.92
C LYS A 69 -5.23 -10.62 16.20
N TYR A 70 -5.86 -9.46 16.27
CA TYR A 70 -5.89 -8.59 17.44
C TYR A 70 -7.34 -8.42 17.96
N PRO A 71 -7.66 -8.93 19.17
CA PRO A 71 -9.01 -8.87 19.71
C PRO A 71 -9.42 -7.43 20.03
N ARG A 72 -10.20 -6.83 19.13
CA ARG A 72 -11.34 -5.88 19.29
C ARG A 72 -11.39 -4.80 20.39
N ARG A 73 -10.34 -4.57 21.19
CA ARG A 73 -10.35 -3.55 22.23
C ARG A 73 -8.98 -2.86 22.28
N SER A 74 -8.98 -1.62 21.80
CA SER A 74 -7.86 -0.67 21.68
C SER A 74 -6.94 -0.88 20.46
N ARG A 75 -6.83 0.15 19.60
CA ARG A 75 -5.94 0.27 18.41
C ARG A 75 -6.40 -0.34 17.08
N THR A 76 -7.68 -0.21 16.72
CA THR A 76 -8.19 -0.71 15.43
C THR A 76 -7.72 0.12 14.22
N ASP A 77 -7.47 1.42 14.41
CA ASP A 77 -7.27 2.37 13.29
C ASP A 77 -5.82 2.38 12.79
N GLU A 78 -4.83 2.54 13.69
CA GLU A 78 -3.40 2.50 13.37
C GLU A 78 -2.97 1.19 12.67
N ASN A 79 -3.63 0.07 13.01
CA ASN A 79 -3.30 -1.24 12.44
C ASN A 79 -3.75 -1.38 10.98
N ILE A 80 -4.89 -0.81 10.58
CA ILE A 80 -5.38 -0.93 9.20
C ILE A 80 -4.47 -0.17 8.24
N LEU A 81 -4.00 1.02 8.61
CA LEU A 81 -3.05 1.79 7.78
C LEU A 81 -1.72 1.08 7.60
N ILE A 82 -1.21 0.41 8.64
CA ILE A 82 0.01 -0.41 8.55
C ILE A 82 -0.17 -1.52 7.52
N GLU A 83 -1.33 -2.18 7.54
CA GLU A 83 -1.67 -3.29 6.64
C GLU A 83 -1.88 -2.83 5.20
N LEU A 84 -2.58 -1.71 4.99
CA LEU A 84 -2.74 -1.08 3.68
C LEU A 84 -1.39 -0.70 3.06
N ARG A 85 -0.50 -0.09 3.85
CA ARG A 85 0.87 0.24 3.42
C ARG A 85 1.70 -1.02 3.17
N ALA A 86 1.50 -2.09 3.92
CA ALA A 86 2.16 -3.37 3.68
C ALA A 86 1.70 -3.98 2.35
N LEU A 87 0.39 -4.01 2.05
CA LEU A 87 -0.13 -4.43 0.75
C LEU A 87 0.51 -3.64 -0.40
N LEU A 88 0.58 -2.32 -0.26
CA LEU A 88 1.18 -1.45 -1.28
C LEU A 88 2.67 -1.77 -1.52
N ARG A 89 3.45 -1.95 -0.45
CA ARG A 89 4.87 -2.35 -0.56
C ARG A 89 5.02 -3.73 -1.21
N GLU A 90 4.21 -4.69 -0.79
CA GLU A 90 4.25 -6.08 -1.26
C GLU A 90 3.89 -6.17 -2.74
N VAL A 91 2.83 -5.48 -3.22
CA VAL A 91 2.50 -5.48 -4.65
C VAL A 91 3.57 -4.77 -5.50
N CYS A 92 4.06 -3.60 -5.08
CA CYS A 92 5.04 -2.83 -5.86
C CYS A 92 6.41 -3.52 -5.95
N SER A 93 6.76 -4.38 -4.99
CA SER A 93 8.01 -5.15 -5.00
C SER A 93 7.84 -6.58 -5.52
N GLY A 94 6.60 -7.08 -5.52
CA GLY A 94 6.28 -8.46 -5.88
C GLY A 94 5.86 -8.64 -7.33
N ALA A 95 5.12 -7.67 -7.89
CA ALA A 95 4.56 -7.78 -9.22
C ALA A 95 5.66 -7.86 -10.29
N THR A 96 5.50 -8.79 -11.22
CA THR A 96 6.45 -9.08 -12.29
C THR A 96 6.09 -8.41 -13.62
N SER A 97 4.91 -7.79 -13.69
CA SER A 97 4.44 -7.03 -14.84
C SER A 97 3.57 -5.85 -14.41
N ALA A 98 3.50 -4.80 -15.23
CA ALA A 98 2.62 -3.66 -14.97
C ALA A 98 1.13 -4.07 -14.88
N LYS A 99 0.74 -5.12 -15.61
CA LYS A 99 -0.62 -5.64 -15.56
C LYS A 99 -0.93 -6.28 -14.20
N GLU A 100 -0.05 -7.14 -13.70
CA GLU A 100 -0.18 -7.77 -12.37
C GLU A 100 -0.13 -6.73 -11.26
N GLU A 101 0.77 -5.74 -11.38
CA GLU A 101 0.86 -4.63 -10.42
C GLU A 101 -0.44 -3.83 -10.38
N MET A 102 -1.00 -3.46 -11.54
CA MET A 102 -2.28 -2.75 -11.63
C MET A 102 -3.42 -3.56 -11.03
N GLU A 103 -3.51 -4.86 -11.32
CA GLU A 103 -4.53 -5.74 -10.72
C GLU A 103 -4.43 -5.74 -9.19
N GLY A 104 -3.21 -5.82 -8.64
CA GLY A 104 -3.00 -5.74 -7.19
C GLY A 104 -3.33 -4.36 -6.60
N LEU A 105 -2.91 -3.26 -7.24
CA LEU A 105 -3.24 -1.90 -6.79
C LEU A 105 -4.76 -1.64 -6.81
N LEU A 106 -5.46 -2.15 -7.81
CA LEU A 106 -6.92 -2.07 -7.88
C LEU A 106 -7.62 -2.91 -6.80
N LEU A 107 -7.05 -4.07 -6.43
CA LEU A 107 -7.52 -4.83 -5.27
C LEU A 107 -7.36 -4.05 -3.96
N ILE A 108 -6.29 -3.25 -3.82
CA ILE A 108 -6.12 -2.33 -2.69
C ILE A 108 -7.20 -1.23 -2.74
N CYS A 109 -7.49 -0.62 -3.90
CA CYS A 109 -8.60 0.33 -4.01
C CYS A 109 -9.94 -0.23 -3.51
N GLN A 110 -10.14 -1.54 -3.69
CA GLN A 110 -11.38 -2.20 -3.29
C GLN A 110 -11.46 -2.55 -1.80
N THR A 111 -10.40 -2.28 -1.02
CA THR A 111 -10.43 -2.53 0.43
C THR A 111 -11.26 -1.52 1.20
N ASP A 112 -11.61 -0.39 0.57
CA ASP A 112 -12.50 0.65 1.11
C ASP A 112 -13.79 0.06 1.70
N GLU A 113 -14.35 -0.96 1.03
CA GLU A 113 -15.57 -1.65 1.46
C GLU A 113 -15.47 -2.14 2.90
N PHE A 114 -14.36 -2.77 3.28
CA PHE A 114 -14.21 -3.29 4.64
C PHE A 114 -13.39 -2.38 5.56
N THR A 115 -12.67 -1.37 5.05
CA THR A 115 -12.00 -0.39 5.91
C THR A 115 -12.99 0.65 6.43
N PHE A 116 -13.93 1.13 5.62
CA PHE A 116 -14.89 2.15 6.03
C PHE A 116 -16.16 1.59 6.70
N GLU A 117 -16.49 0.30 6.48
CA GLU A 117 -17.55 -0.40 7.23
C GLU A 117 -17.29 -0.43 8.75
N GLN A 118 -16.04 -0.26 9.18
CA GLN A 118 -15.62 -0.48 10.57
C GLN A 118 -15.82 0.74 11.50
N ASP A 119 -16.45 1.82 11.02
CA ASP A 119 -16.68 3.09 11.75
C ASP A 119 -15.43 3.56 12.53
N LEU A 120 -14.31 3.59 11.83
CA LEU A 120 -13.01 3.99 12.36
C LEU A 120 -13.01 5.49 12.69
N SER A 121 -12.32 5.86 13.77
CA SER A 121 -12.24 7.24 14.24
C SER A 121 -11.29 8.11 13.40
N GLU A 122 -10.32 7.49 12.72
CA GLU A 122 -9.31 8.17 11.89
C GLU A 122 -9.58 8.02 10.39
N LYS A 123 -10.76 8.48 9.93
CA LYS A 123 -11.13 8.42 8.50
C LYS A 123 -10.20 9.23 7.59
N TRP A 124 -9.63 10.33 8.11
CA TRP A 124 -8.76 11.21 7.34
C TRP A 124 -7.44 10.54 6.91
N ASP A 125 -6.78 9.81 7.81
CA ASP A 125 -5.52 9.12 7.46
C ASP A 125 -5.75 7.97 6.46
N ILE A 126 -6.92 7.32 6.54
CA ILE A 126 -7.34 6.29 5.60
C ILE A 126 -7.64 6.90 4.23
N GLU A 127 -8.40 8.00 4.19
CA GLU A 127 -8.63 8.76 2.95
C GLU A 127 -7.30 9.19 2.32
N TYR A 128 -6.38 9.75 3.13
CA TYR A 128 -5.04 10.15 2.70
C TYR A 128 -4.26 8.98 2.10
N PHE A 129 -4.33 7.79 2.69
CA PHE A 129 -3.70 6.61 2.09
C PHE A 129 -4.20 6.37 0.66
N TYR A 130 -5.51 6.44 0.41
CA TYR A 130 -6.04 6.20 -0.93
C TYR A 130 -5.68 7.33 -1.92
N THR A 131 -5.74 8.59 -1.48
CA THR A 131 -5.55 9.76 -2.37
C THR A 131 -4.09 10.11 -2.60
N ASP A 132 -3.25 10.03 -1.58
CA ASP A 132 -1.89 10.57 -1.60
C ASP A 132 -0.81 9.47 -1.60
N GLU A 133 -1.10 8.29 -1.04
CA GLU A 133 -0.16 7.16 -1.08
C GLU A 133 -0.45 6.24 -2.27
N LEU A 134 -1.68 5.74 -2.44
CA LEU A 134 -2.03 4.76 -3.48
C LEU A 134 -2.16 5.37 -4.88
N ALA A 135 -2.82 6.53 -5.01
CA ALA A 135 -3.10 7.13 -6.32
C ALA A 135 -1.85 7.38 -7.19
N PRO A 136 -0.72 7.88 -6.64
CA PRO A 136 0.52 8.02 -7.42
C PRO A 136 1.03 6.69 -8.00
N HIS A 137 0.90 5.58 -7.27
CA HIS A 137 1.31 4.26 -7.76
C HIS A 137 0.39 3.76 -8.88
N LEU A 138 -0.92 3.98 -8.78
CA LEU A 138 -1.86 3.68 -9.86
C LEU A 138 -1.53 4.45 -11.13
N ILE A 139 -1.31 5.76 -11.02
CA ILE A 139 -0.97 6.64 -12.14
C ILE A 139 0.34 6.18 -12.79
N SER A 140 1.39 5.99 -12.00
CA SER A 140 2.69 5.52 -12.50
C SER A 140 2.57 4.15 -13.18
N CYS A 141 1.84 3.20 -12.60
CA CYS A 141 1.61 1.89 -13.18
C CYS A 141 0.85 1.96 -14.50
N ALA A 142 -0.21 2.78 -14.60
CA ALA A 142 -0.97 2.93 -15.84
C ALA A 142 -0.11 3.41 -17.01
N THR A 143 0.90 4.26 -16.78
CA THR A 143 1.81 4.70 -17.85
C THR A 143 2.58 3.56 -18.52
N ARG A 144 2.74 2.42 -17.83
CA ARG A 144 3.43 1.22 -18.30
C ARG A 144 2.49 0.16 -18.90
N ILE A 145 1.19 0.43 -18.96
CA ILE A 145 0.20 -0.48 -19.54
C ILE A 145 -0.05 -0.10 -21.00
N ASP A 146 0.14 -1.07 -21.90
CA ASP A 146 -0.10 -0.92 -23.34
C ASP A 146 -1.57 -1.17 -23.72
N ASP A 147 -2.23 -2.13 -23.05
CA ASP A 147 -3.63 -2.47 -23.28
C ASP A 147 -4.55 -1.48 -22.52
N ILE A 148 -4.70 -0.29 -23.10
CA ILE A 148 -5.52 0.77 -22.54
C ILE A 148 -7.00 0.39 -22.48
N GLN A 149 -7.50 -0.42 -23.42
CA GLN A 149 -8.91 -0.85 -23.41
C GLN A 149 -9.20 -1.79 -22.25
N TRP A 150 -8.30 -2.74 -21.98
CA TRP A 150 -8.37 -3.55 -20.77
C TRP A 150 -8.37 -2.70 -19.50
N LEU A 151 -7.47 -1.71 -19.42
CA LEU A 151 -7.37 -0.82 -18.26
C LEU A 151 -8.67 -0.03 -18.05
N ILE A 152 -9.21 0.60 -19.09
CA ILE A 152 -10.48 1.33 -19.02
C ILE A 152 -11.61 0.42 -18.56
N SER A 153 -11.71 -0.79 -19.12
CA SER A 153 -12.73 -1.76 -18.72
C SER A 153 -12.63 -2.13 -17.24
N LYS A 154 -11.43 -2.29 -16.70
CA LYS A 154 -11.20 -2.60 -15.28
C LYS A 154 -11.58 -1.44 -14.38
N LEU A 155 -11.22 -0.22 -14.75
CA LEU A 155 -11.58 0.97 -13.98
C LEU A 155 -13.09 1.19 -13.94
N GLN A 156 -13.77 1.03 -15.08
CA GLN A 156 -15.23 1.11 -15.14
C GLN A 156 -15.90 0.05 -14.27
N GLU A 157 -15.41 -1.21 -14.30
CA GLU A 157 -15.92 -2.28 -13.44
C GLU A 157 -15.88 -1.89 -11.95
N ILE A 158 -14.77 -1.32 -11.50
CA ILE A 158 -14.57 -0.94 -10.10
C ILE A 158 -15.43 0.27 -9.70
N LEU A 159 -15.55 1.27 -10.58
CA LEU A 159 -16.36 2.46 -10.36
C LEU A 159 -17.86 2.14 -10.18
N THR A 160 -18.37 1.06 -10.78
CA THR A 160 -19.77 0.65 -10.55
C THR A 160 -20.07 0.24 -9.10
N LYS A 161 -19.04 0.06 -8.26
CA LYS A 161 -19.14 -0.42 -6.88
C LYS A 161 -18.51 0.56 -5.88
N ASP A 162 -18.64 1.87 -6.08
CA ASP A 162 -18.09 2.86 -5.13
C ASP A 162 -19.05 3.14 -3.96
N SER A 163 -19.18 2.17 -3.05
CA SER A 163 -20.13 2.25 -1.93
C SER A 163 -19.80 3.37 -0.93
N TYR A 164 -18.53 3.79 -0.88
CA TYR A 164 -18.02 4.76 0.11
C TYR A 164 -17.56 6.09 -0.50
N GLY A 165 -17.62 6.26 -1.81
CA GLY A 165 -17.23 7.50 -2.50
C GLY A 165 -15.71 7.75 -2.53
N ILE A 166 -14.90 6.71 -2.25
CA ILE A 166 -13.44 6.79 -2.18
C ILE A 166 -12.81 6.41 -3.51
N ARG A 167 -13.44 5.48 -4.24
CA ARG A 167 -12.88 4.95 -5.49
C ARG A 167 -12.97 5.98 -6.60
N GLU A 168 -14.07 6.71 -6.71
CA GLU A 168 -14.30 7.68 -7.78
C GLU A 168 -13.22 8.78 -7.82
N PRO A 169 -12.91 9.52 -6.73
CA PRO A 169 -11.88 10.55 -6.76
C PRO A 169 -10.49 10.02 -7.17
N VAL A 170 -10.12 8.84 -6.68
CA VAL A 170 -8.83 8.21 -6.97
C VAL A 170 -8.74 7.75 -8.43
N LEU A 171 -9.77 7.07 -8.92
CA LEU A 171 -9.76 6.48 -10.26
C LEU A 171 -10.07 7.50 -11.37
N LEU A 172 -10.78 8.61 -11.07
CA LEU A 172 -10.99 9.69 -12.03
C LEU A 172 -9.68 10.38 -12.42
N LEU A 173 -8.77 10.60 -11.47
CA LEU A 173 -7.44 11.15 -11.75
C LEU A 173 -6.66 10.23 -12.71
N LEU A 174 -6.76 8.92 -12.48
CA LEU A 174 -6.16 7.92 -13.35
C LEU A 174 -6.75 7.95 -14.76
N LEU A 175 -8.08 8.02 -14.89
CA LEU A 175 -8.78 8.10 -16.17
C LEU A 175 -8.39 9.36 -16.96
N GLN A 176 -8.29 10.51 -16.28
CA GLN A 176 -7.83 11.75 -16.90
C GLN A 176 -6.41 11.62 -17.45
N GLU A 177 -5.52 10.96 -16.70
CA GLU A 177 -4.14 10.75 -17.15
C GLU A 177 -4.04 9.77 -18.32
N ILE A 178 -4.86 8.72 -18.34
CA ILE A 178 -4.98 7.81 -19.49
C ILE A 178 -5.49 8.56 -20.73
N GLN A 179 -6.51 9.42 -20.57
CA GLN A 179 -7.08 10.19 -21.69
C GLN A 179 -6.05 11.11 -22.35
N LYS A 180 -5.17 11.75 -21.57
CA LYS A 180 -4.06 12.57 -22.10
C LYS A 180 -3.09 11.79 -22.98
N ARG A 181 -2.96 10.47 -22.76
CA ARG A 181 -2.07 9.60 -23.58
C ARG A 181 -2.72 9.13 -24.87
N THR A 182 -4.05 9.11 -24.93
CA THR A 182 -4.82 8.58 -26.07
C THR A 182 -5.34 9.65 -27.02
N GLY A 183 -5.33 10.93 -26.62
CA GLY A 183 -5.70 12.08 -27.44
C GLY A 183 -4.48 12.78 -28.02
#